data_AF-X0YTF9-F1
#
_entry.id   AF-X0YTF9-F1
#
_cell.length_a   1.000
_cell.length_b   1.000
_cell.length_c   1.000
_cell.angle_alpha   90.00
_cell.angle_beta   90.00
_cell.angle_gamma   90.00
#
_symmetry.space_group_name_H-M   'P 1'
#
loop_
_entity.id
_entity.type
_entity.pdbx_description
1 polymer ?
#
loop_
_entity_poly.entity_id
_entity_poly.type
_entity_poly.pdbx_seq_one_letter_code
_entity_poly.pdbx_strand_id
1 'polypeptide(L)' 'MKVNRCYTMELRTLELLARKKNKSLIVNLAVRQYMKEELEFSLGDIPTRNVLAALTSREDVPEHILLLIQSHLAK' A
#
# COMPACT_ATOMS: atom_id res chain seq x y z
N MET A 1 -4.02 15.55 18.39
CA MET A 1 -4.11 14.91 19.72
C MET A 1 -3.20 13.68 19.74
N LYS A 2 -2.41 13.44 20.80
CA LYS A 2 -1.56 12.23 20.93
C LYS A 2 -2.14 11.35 22.05
N VAL A 3 -2.27 10.04 21.79
CA VAL A 3 -2.79 9.07 22.76
C VAL A 3 -1.73 8.00 22.96
N ASN A 4 -1.41 7.67 24.20
CA ASN A 4 -0.50 6.57 24.52
C ASN A 4 -1.27 5.26 24.56
N ARG A 5 -0.85 4.28 23.76
CA ARG A 5 -1.39 2.93 23.73
C ARG A 5 -0.22 1.93 23.80
N CYS A 6 -0.42 0.86 24.54
CA CYS A 6 0.53 -0.24 24.65
C CYS A 6 0.11 -1.36 23.69
N TYR A 7 1.08 -1.92 22.98
CA TYR A 7 0.88 -3.03 22.05
C TYR A 7 1.91 -4.12 22.34
N THR A 8 1.52 -5.38 22.14
CA THR A 8 2.48 -6.50 22.16
C THR A 8 3.25 -6.50 20.84
N MET A 9 4.58 -6.64 20.92
CA MET A 9 5.44 -6.71 19.75
C MET A 9 6.57 -7.73 19.97
N GLU A 10 7.10 -8.27 18.88
CA GLU A 10 8.21 -9.22 18.93
C GLU A 10 9.46 -8.58 19.58
N LEU A 11 10.14 -9.33 20.44
CA LEU A 11 11.33 -8.88 21.18
C LEU A 11 12.41 -8.29 20.27
N ARG A 12 12.71 -8.97 19.15
CA ARG A 12 13.71 -8.52 18.17
C ARG A 12 13.36 -7.16 17.57
N THR A 13 12.09 -6.94 17.26
CA THR A 13 11.61 -5.66 16.70
C THR A 13 11.73 -4.54 17.74
N LEU A 14 11.45 -4.84 19.01
CA LEU A 14 11.65 -3.89 20.11
C LEU A 14 13.13 -3.54 20.29
N GLU A 15 14.04 -4.51 20.24
CA GLU A 15 15.49 -4.27 20.33
C GLU A 15 16.01 -3.37 19.20
N LEU A 16 15.55 -3.59 17.97
CA LEU A 16 15.90 -2.76 16.82
C LEU A 16 15.38 -1.33 16.98
N LEU A 17 14.13 -1.17 17.43
CA LEU A 17 13.52 0.13 17.67
C LEU A 17 14.22 0.86 18.83
N ALA A 18 14.64 0.13 19.87
CA ALA A 18 15.31 0.69 21.05
C ALA A 18 16.60 1.44 20.70
N ARG A 19 17.31 1.03 19.64
CA ARG A 19 18.54 1.64 19.14
C ARG A 19 18.33 2.95 18.38
N LYS A 20 17.09 3.35 18.08
CA LYS A 20 16.77 4.55 17.30
C LYS A 20 16.38 5.74 18.18
N LYS A 21 16.77 6.94 17.78
CA LYS A 21 16.53 8.20 18.52
C LYS A 21 15.06 8.67 18.46
N ASN A 22 14.29 8.32 17.41
CA ASN A 22 12.92 8.82 17.18
C ASN A 22 11.86 7.69 17.08
N LYS A 23 11.75 6.87 18.14
CA LYS A 23 10.94 5.64 18.16
C LYS A 23 9.46 5.89 17.84
N SER A 24 8.84 6.88 18.48
CA SER A 24 7.42 7.20 18.27
C SER A 24 7.13 7.66 16.84
N LEU A 25 8.07 8.36 16.19
CA LEU A 25 7.91 8.77 14.79
C LEU A 25 7.97 7.55 13.87
N ILE A 26 8.95 6.66 14.10
CA ILE A 26 9.12 5.44 13.31
C ILE A 26 7.88 4.56 13.40
N VAL A 27 7.34 4.34 14.61
CA VAL A 27 6.12 3.54 14.80
C VAL A 27 4.93 4.20 14.10
N ASN A 28 4.77 5.52 14.21
CA ASN A 28 3.69 6.22 13.52
C ASN A 28 3.81 6.13 11.98
N LEU A 29 5.02 6.21 11.43
CA LEU A 29 5.25 6.05 9.99
C LEU A 29 4.95 4.63 9.54
N ALA A 30 5.44 3.62 10.26
CA ALA A 30 5.18 2.22 9.95
C ALA A 30 3.68 1.89 10.01
N VAL A 31 2.99 2.34 11.06
CA VAL A 31 1.54 2.14 11.18
C VAL A 31 0.78 2.87 10.07
N ARG A 32 1.16 4.12 9.74
CA ARG A 32 0.53 4.85 8.63
C ARG A 32 0.78 4.21 7.27
N GLN A 33 1.97 3.67 7.05
CA GLN A 33 2.29 2.97 5.81
C GLN A 33 1.48 1.68 5.70
N TYR A 34 1.44 0.87 6.76
CA TYR A 34 0.63 -0.35 6.80
C TYR A 34 -0.86 -0.05 6.56
N MET A 35 -1.40 0.98 7.22
CA MET A 35 -2.79 1.41 7.03
C MET A 35 -3.05 2.04 5.66
N LYS A 36 -2.03 2.59 5.00
CA LYS A 36 -2.13 3.08 3.61
C LYS A 36 -2.16 1.92 2.62
N GLU A 37 -1.37 0.88 2.85
CA GLU A 37 -1.40 -0.36 2.06
C GLU A 37 -2.77 -1.05 2.20
N GLU A 38 -3.42 -0.99 3.37
CA GLU A 38 -4.82 -1.44 3.53
C GLU A 38 -5.85 -0.53 2.83
N LEU A 39 -5.55 0.76 2.61
CA LEU A 39 -6.44 1.69 1.88
C LEU A 39 -6.27 1.59 0.35
N GLU A 40 -5.09 1.23 -0.15
CA GLU A 40 -4.82 1.05 -1.59
C GLU A 40 -5.20 -0.35 -2.10
N PHE A 41 -5.35 -1.34 -1.20
CA PHE A 41 -5.74 -2.70 -1.56
C PHE A 41 -7.18 -3.01 -1.15
N SER A 42 -8.15 -2.45 -1.87
CA SER A 42 -9.54 -2.91 -1.76
C SER A 42 -9.70 -4.23 -2.51
N LEU A 43 -10.17 -5.27 -1.81
CA LEU A 43 -10.55 -6.55 -2.45
C LEU A 43 -11.61 -6.35 -3.57
N GLY A 44 -12.37 -5.25 -3.51
CA GLY A 44 -13.33 -4.85 -4.54
C GLY A 44 -12.69 -4.37 -5.85
N ASP A 45 -11.40 -4.03 -5.86
CA ASP A 45 -10.69 -3.56 -7.05
C ASP A 45 -10.03 -4.69 -7.85
N ILE A 46 -10.00 -5.92 -7.31
CA ILE A 46 -9.47 -7.11 -8.00
C ILE A 46 -10.19 -7.37 -9.34
N PRO A 47 -11.54 -7.36 -9.42
CA PRO A 47 -12.24 -7.54 -10.68
C PRO A 47 -11.90 -6.44 -11.68
N THR A 48 -11.83 -5.18 -11.22
CA THR A 48 -11.48 -4.02 -12.05
C THR A 48 -10.07 -4.15 -12.62
N ARG A 49 -9.09 -4.56 -11.79
CA ARG A 49 -7.71 -4.78 -12.22
C ARG A 49 -7.59 -5.92 -13.22
N ASN A 50 -8.35 -7.00 -13.04
CA ASN A 50 -8.40 -8.12 -13.98
C ASN A 50 -9.02 -7.72 -15.33
N VAL A 51 -10.08 -6.92 -15.31
CA VAL A 51 -10.70 -6.37 -16.54
C VAL A 51 -9.72 -5.44 -17.25
N LEU A 52 -9.07 -4.53 -16.52
CA LEU A 52 -8.07 -3.62 -17.07
C LEU A 52 -6.88 -4.37 -17.68
N ALA A 53 -6.39 -5.43 -17.01
CA ALA A 53 -5.34 -6.28 -17.56
C ALA A 53 -5.78 -6.99 -18.86
N ALA A 54 -6.99 -7.57 -18.88
CA ALA A 54 -7.53 -8.23 -20.07
C ALA A 54 -7.75 -7.26 -21.26
N LEU A 55 -8.06 -6.00 -20.98
CA LEU A 55 -8.19 -4.97 -22.01
C LEU A 55 -6.85 -4.60 -22.65
N THR A 56 -5.73 -4.72 -21.92
CA THR A 56 -4.41 -4.42 -22.49
C THR A 56 -3.94 -5.41 -23.57
N SER A 57 -4.49 -6.63 -23.57
CA SER A 57 -4.15 -7.67 -24.56
C SER A 57 -5.01 -7.62 -25.83
N ARG A 58 -5.96 -6.70 -25.92
CA ARG A 58 -6.86 -6.62 -27.09
C ARG A 58 -6.36 -5.60 -28.11
N GLU A 59 -6.40 -5.99 -29.39
CA GLU A 59 -5.96 -5.17 -30.53
C GLU A 59 -6.99 -4.11 -30.95
N ASP A 60 -8.24 -4.21 -30.46
CA ASP A 60 -9.33 -3.30 -30.80
C ASP A 60 -9.43 -2.07 -29.87
N VAL A 61 -8.55 -1.97 -28.88
CA VAL A 61 -8.54 -0.86 -27.92
C VAL A 61 -7.69 0.29 -28.47
N PRO A 62 -8.24 1.52 -28.55
CA PRO A 62 -7.47 2.69 -28.96
C PRO A 62 -6.21 2.90 -28.09
N GLU A 63 -5.09 3.24 -28.74
CA GLU A 63 -3.77 3.34 -28.11
C GLU A 63 -3.72 4.31 -26.91
N HIS A 64 -4.46 5.42 -26.98
CA HIS A 64 -4.56 6.38 -25.87
C HIS A 64 -5.24 5.79 -24.62
N ILE A 65 -6.16 4.84 -24.80
CA ILE A 65 -6.81 4.12 -23.69
C ILE A 65 -5.83 3.09 -23.10
N LEU A 66 -5.08 2.38 -23.94
CA LEU A 66 -4.05 1.44 -23.47
C LEU A 66 -3.00 2.12 -22.59
N LEU A 67 -2.51 3.29 -23.00
CA LEU A 67 -1.55 4.08 -22.22
C LEU A 67 -2.12 4.52 -20.86
N LEU A 68 -3.40 4.92 -20.83
CA LEU A 68 -4.07 5.27 -19.57
C LEU A 68 -4.18 4.04 -18.65
N ILE A 69 -4.57 2.88 -19.19
CA ILE A 69 -4.69 1.64 -18.41
C ILE A 69 -3.33 1.20 -17.85
N GLN A 70 -2.27 1.23 -18.66
CA GLN A 70 -0.91 0.90 -18.23
C GLN A 70 -0.42 1.85 -17.13
N SER A 71 -0.69 3.16 -17.26
CA SER A 71 -0.35 4.14 -16.21
C SER A 71 -1.09 3.91 -14.89
N HIS A 72 -2.28 3.29 -14.95
CA HIS A 72 -3.10 3.00 -13.79
C HIS A 72 -2.69 1.68 -13.10
N LEU A 73 -2.25 0.67 -13.87
CA LEU A 73 -1.77 -0.61 -13.35
C LEU A 73 -0.35 -0.59 -12.78
N ALA A 74 0.46 0.40 -13.18
CA ALA A 74 1.85 0.59 -12.73
C ALA A 74 1.98 1.39 -11.41
N LYS A 75 0.88 1.97 -10.92
CA LYS A 75 0.77 2.53 -9.56
C LYS A 75 0.50 1.42 -8.56
#